data_AF-A0A816LQQ6-F1
#
_entry.id   AF-A0A816LQQ6-F1
#
_cell.length_a   1.000
_cell.length_b   1.000
_cell.length_c   1.000
_cell.angle_alpha   90.00
_cell.angle_beta   90.00
_cell.angle_gamma   90.00
#
_symmetry.space_group_name_H-M   'P 1'
#
loop_
_entity.id
_entity.type
_entity.pdbx_description
1 polymer ?
#
loop_
_entity_poly.entity_id
_entity_poly.type
_entity_poly.pdbx_seq_one_letter_code
_entity_poly.pdbx_strand_id
1 'polypeptide(L)' 'MFRENPELMDAYVWVYFHSSTPKYNRIECWGPLKYAAKRFTKTGNTPASTMRT' A
#
# COMPACT_ATOMS: atom_id res chain seq x y z
N MET A 1 -7.40 18.63 -0.63
CA MET A 1 -7.42 17.15 -0.83
C MET A 1 -7.45 16.39 0.51
N PHE A 2 -6.34 15.89 1.08
CA PHE A 2 -6.42 15.05 2.32
C PHE A 2 -6.74 15.80 3.62
N ARG A 3 -6.45 17.10 3.70
CA ARG A 3 -6.84 17.93 4.87
C ARG A 3 -8.33 18.23 4.90
N GLU A 4 -8.96 18.30 3.73
CA GLU A 4 -10.38 18.57 3.57
C GLU A 4 -11.22 17.29 3.64
N ASN A 5 -10.59 16.13 3.41
CA ASN A 5 -11.22 14.80 3.38
C ASN A 5 -10.32 13.80 4.13
N PRO A 6 -10.26 13.89 5.48
CA PRO A 6 -9.37 13.05 6.28
C PRO A 6 -9.70 11.55 6.20
N GLU A 7 -10.95 11.18 5.92
CA GLU A 7 -11.41 9.80 5.73
C GLU A 7 -10.72 9.08 4.57
N LEU A 8 -10.22 9.84 3.59
CA LEU A 8 -9.49 9.29 2.44
C LEU A 8 -8.18 8.60 2.86
N MET A 9 -7.65 8.91 4.05
CA MET A 9 -6.47 8.23 4.61
C MET A 9 -6.75 6.78 5.03
N ASP A 10 -8.02 6.46 5.33
CA ASP A 10 -8.47 5.10 5.65
C ASP A 10 -8.99 4.35 4.41
N ALA A 11 -9.12 5.01 3.27
CA ALA A 11 -9.52 4.38 2.02
C ALA A 11 -8.50 3.30 1.58
N TYR A 12 -9.03 2.18 1.10
CA TYR A 12 -8.24 1.04 0.65
C TYR A 12 -7.63 1.28 -0.73
N VAL A 13 -6.33 1.02 -0.85
CA VAL A 13 -5.59 1.08 -2.10
C VAL A 13 -5.57 -0.31 -2.73
N TRP A 14 -6.14 -0.40 -3.92
CA TRP A 14 -6.13 -1.59 -4.76
C TRP A 14 -5.28 -1.32 -5.99
N VAL A 15 -4.34 -2.22 -6.29
CA VAL A 15 -3.45 -2.12 -7.44
C VAL A 15 -3.74 -3.29 -8.37
N TYR A 16 -4.01 -2.98 -9.63
CA TYR A 16 -4.13 -3.98 -10.67
C TYR A 16 -2.84 -4.04 -11.47
N PHE A 17 -2.19 -5.19 -11.45
CA PHE A 17 -1.02 -5.48 -12.26
C PHE A 17 -1.47 -6.07 -13.58
N HIS A 18 -1.20 -5.35 -14.66
CA HIS A 18 -1.39 -5.90 -16.00
C HIS A 18 -0.09 -6.57 -16.48
N SER A 19 -0.15 -7.87 -16.69
CA SER A 19 0.97 -8.66 -17.20
C SER A 19 0.49 -9.70 -18.20
N SER A 20 1.32 -9.99 -19.20
CA SER A 20 1.08 -11.09 -20.13
C SER A 20 1.27 -12.47 -19.48
N THR A 21 2.01 -12.55 -18.36
CA THR A 21 2.12 -13.80 -17.59
C THR A 21 1.01 -13.85 -16.54
N PRO A 22 0.14 -14.89 -16.54
CA PRO A 22 -1.03 -14.95 -15.66
C PRO A 22 -0.69 -14.81 -14.16
N LYS A 23 0.47 -15.33 -13.73
CA LYS A 23 0.92 -15.26 -12.33
C LYS A 23 1.08 -13.84 -11.78
N TYR A 24 1.30 -12.86 -12.66
CA TYR A 24 1.45 -11.45 -12.31
C TYR A 24 0.26 -10.59 -12.75
N ASN A 25 -0.69 -11.16 -13.50
CA ASN A 25 -1.90 -10.45 -13.91
C ASN A 25 -2.96 -10.53 -12.80
N ARG A 26 -2.78 -9.74 -11.74
CA ARG A 26 -3.57 -9.87 -10.50
C ARG A 26 -3.88 -8.54 -9.87
N ILE A 27 -4.88 -8.54 -9.00
CA ILE A 27 -5.22 -7.41 -8.13
C ILE A 27 -4.61 -7.68 -6.76
N GLU A 28 -3.96 -6.67 -6.20
CA GLU A 28 -3.44 -6.70 -4.83
C GLU A 28 -4.04 -5.58 -4.00
N CYS A 29 -4.33 -5.90 -2.74
CA CYS A 29 -4.72 -4.92 -1.73
C CYS A 29 -3.47 -4.50 -0.95
N TRP A 30 -3.09 -3.23 -1.07
CA TRP A 30 -1.96 -2.67 -0.34
C TRP A 30 -2.37 -2.06 1.00
N GLY A 31 -3.67 -2.09 1.29
CA GLY A 31 -4.26 -1.59 2.53
C GLY A 31 -4.56 -0.08 2.49
N PRO A 32 -4.85 0.51 3.66
CA PRO A 32 -5.20 1.92 3.78
C PRO A 32 -4.12 2.88 3.26
N LEU A 33 -4.53 3.96 2.61
CA LEU A 33 -3.65 4.98 2.03
C LEU A 33 -2.63 5.55 3.04
N LYS A 34 -3.02 5.70 4.30
CA LYS A 34 -2.13 6.16 5.39
C LYS A 34 -0.87 5.33 5.54
N TYR A 35 -0.86 4.06 5.16
CA TYR A 35 0.33 3.22 5.24
C TYR A 35 1.32 3.52 4.11
N ALA A 36 0.83 3.85 2.91
CA ALA A 36 1.67 4.31 1.80
C ALA A 36 2.23 5.72 2.03
N ALA A 37 1.46 6.59 2.71
CA ALA A 37 1.87 7.97 3.01
C ALA A 37 2.90 8.06 4.16
N LYS A 38 3.09 6.99 4.94
CA LYS A 38 4.13 6.95 5.99
C LYS A 38 5.50 6.97 5.33
N ARG A 39 6.31 7.99 5.66
CA ARG A 39 7.74 7.94 5.36
C ARG A 39 8.33 6.75 6.10
N PHE A 40 8.93 5.82 5.39
CA PHE A 40 9.79 4.81 5.98
C PHE A 40 11.06 5.50 6.50
N THR A 41 11.00 6.09 7.69
CA THR A 41 12.21 6.42 8.42
C THR A 41 12.78 5.09 8.89
N LYS A 42 14.02 4.77 8.47
CA LYS A 42 14.79 3.66 9.06
C LYS A 42 15.16 4.01 10.50
N THR A 43 14.18 4.16 11.38
CA THR A 43 14.41 4.08 12.83
C THR A 43 14.38 2.60 13.14
N GLY A 44 15.56 2.03 13.41
CA GLY A 44 15.84 0.60 13.42
C GLY A 44 15.15 -0.21 14.52
N ASN A 45 13.81 -0.26 14.53
CA ASN A 45 13.00 -1.20 15.31
C ASN A 45 11.59 -1.36 14.70
N THR A 46 11.50 -1.74 13.42
CA THR A 46 10.25 -2.27 12.85
C THR A 46 10.58 -3.57 12.12
N PRO A 47 9.92 -4.71 12.44
CA PRO A 47 10.22 -5.97 11.81
C PRO A 47 9.97 -5.86 10.31
N ALA A 48 11.03 -6.05 9.54
CA ALA A 48 11.06 -6.01 8.08
C ALA A 48 10.32 -7.21 7.45
N SER A 49 9.09 -7.50 7.87
CA SER A 49 8.32 -8.63 7.37
C SER A 49 6.83 -8.33 7.30
N THR A 50 6.44 -7.43 6.41
CA THR A 50 5.13 -7.55 5.74
C THR A 50 5.15 -6.91 4.34
N MET A 51 6.28 -6.99 3.61
CA MET A 51 6.19 -7.04 2.16
C MET A 51 6.14 -8.52 1.80
N ARG A 52 4.93 -9.09 1.82
CA ARG A 52 4.69 -10.44 1.28
C ARG A 52 4.78 -10.35 -0.23
N THR A 53 5.70 -11.13 -0.81
CA THR A 53 5.83 -11.47 -2.24
C THR A 53 4.69 -12.34 -2.72
#